data_AF-A0A2A5WYV7-F1
#
_entry.id   AF-A0A2A5WYV7-F1
#
_cell.length_a   1.000
_cell.length_b   1.000
_cell.length_c   1.000
_cell.angle_alpha   90.00
_cell.angle_beta   90.00
_cell.angle_gamma   90.00
#
_symmetry.space_group_name_H-M   'P 1'
#
loop_
_entity.id
_entity.type
_entity.pdbx_description
1 polymer ?
#
loop_
_entity_poly.entity_id
_entity_poly.type
_entity_poly.pdbx_seq_one_letter_code
_entity_poly.pdbx_strand_id
1 'polypeptide(L)'
;MTSVHSAVWATKMSDELRPAWVLHSRKYRDTSLIVDLLTGEHGRVSVVARGARSKGGRLAANMQPFRLFLASWRGKGELKTLTRTDFPAPPIQISGQCLMIGMYVNELLVRLLVHTHDPLPHIVSGYGQLLSQLAAADKTNISRDVEPALRRFELHLLEQLGYGVSFDTDGSSGEKVLPSSRYRFQAGTGFVVTGEPEGYSGSALLRIDAGDYDEDRARVARHVTRAAIDDLLGGKPLVSRQMYRSLIAHSA
;
A
#
# COMPACT_ATOMS: atom_id res chain seq x y z
N MET A 1 14.16 -48.97 27.97
CA MET A 1 14.82 -47.65 27.89
C MET A 1 14.17 -46.88 26.75
N THR A 2 13.11 -46.14 27.07
CA THR A 2 12.25 -45.41 26.13
C THR A 2 12.78 -43.98 26.00
N SER A 3 13.19 -43.61 24.79
CA SER A 3 13.78 -42.30 24.50
C SER A 3 12.69 -41.23 24.40
N VAL A 4 12.84 -40.20 25.23
CA VAL A 4 11.97 -39.03 25.36
C VAL A 4 12.44 -37.98 24.35
N HIS A 5 12.09 -38.08 23.06
CA HIS A 5 12.42 -37.02 22.09
C HIS A 5 11.46 -36.99 20.89
N SER A 6 10.15 -36.83 21.13
CA SER A 6 9.20 -36.56 20.04
C SER A 6 7.86 -36.03 20.55
N ALA A 7 7.82 -34.79 21.09
CA ALA A 7 6.55 -34.08 21.34
C ALA A 7 6.65 -32.56 21.66
N VAL A 8 7.75 -31.85 21.37
CA VAL A 8 7.93 -30.45 21.86
C VAL A 8 8.05 -29.38 20.77
N TRP A 9 8.13 -29.73 19.48
CA TRP A 9 8.40 -28.76 18.42
C TRP A 9 7.19 -28.35 17.55
N ALA A 10 5.96 -28.68 17.95
CA ALA A 10 4.75 -28.36 17.16
C ALA A 10 3.89 -27.17 17.67
N THR A 11 4.22 -26.52 18.80
CA THR A 11 3.26 -25.60 19.45
C THR A 11 3.82 -24.27 19.98
N LYS A 12 4.94 -23.73 19.48
CA LYS A 12 5.46 -22.46 20.04
C LYS A 12 6.07 -21.48 19.02
N MET A 13 5.30 -21.10 17.99
CA MET A 13 5.60 -19.91 17.18
C MET A 13 4.38 -18.99 16.97
N SER A 14 3.20 -19.32 17.50
CA SER A 14 1.93 -18.62 17.21
C SER A 14 1.51 -17.57 18.24
N ASP A 15 2.37 -17.22 19.20
CA ASP A 15 2.00 -16.35 20.34
C ASP A 15 2.83 -15.07 20.46
N GLU A 16 3.72 -14.85 19.48
CA GLU A 16 4.48 -13.61 19.37
C GLU A 16 3.60 -12.49 18.80
N LEU A 17 3.64 -11.35 19.47
CA LEU A 17 2.94 -10.13 19.07
C LEU A 17 3.78 -9.41 18.01
N ARG A 18 3.19 -9.15 16.85
CA ARG A 18 3.87 -8.50 15.72
C ARG A 18 3.18 -7.20 15.33
N PRO A 19 3.92 -6.17 14.92
CA PRO A 19 3.33 -4.94 14.38
C PRO A 19 2.47 -5.23 13.15
N ALA A 20 1.25 -4.70 13.15
CA ALA A 20 0.28 -4.86 12.08
C ALA A 20 -0.51 -3.57 11.87
N TRP A 21 -0.60 -3.12 10.61
CA TRP A 21 -1.51 -2.06 10.21
C TRP A 21 -2.86 -2.64 9.78
N VAL A 22 -3.95 -2.04 10.24
CA VAL A 22 -5.29 -2.36 9.71
C VAL A 22 -5.46 -1.70 8.34
N LEU A 23 -5.63 -2.50 7.28
CA LEU A 23 -5.97 -2.00 5.94
C LEU A 23 -7.48 -1.89 5.76
N HIS A 24 -8.21 -2.94 6.12
CA HIS A 24 -9.64 -3.04 5.88
C HIS A 24 -10.30 -3.99 6.87
N SER A 25 -11.54 -3.69 7.25
CA SER A 25 -12.35 -4.50 8.17
C SER A 25 -13.76 -4.66 7.64
N ARG A 26 -14.29 -5.88 7.68
CA ARG A 26 -15.66 -6.18 7.24
C ARG A 26 -16.38 -7.11 8.21
N LYS A 27 -17.71 -6.95 8.29
CA LYS A 27 -18.58 -7.82 9.10
C LYS A 27 -18.44 -9.28 8.65
N TYR A 28 -18.33 -10.19 9.62
CA TYR A 28 -18.28 -11.63 9.38
C TYR A 28 -19.05 -12.38 10.47
N ARG A 29 -20.00 -13.24 10.07
CA ARG A 29 -20.93 -13.94 10.98
C ARG A 29 -21.67 -12.94 11.89
N ASP A 30 -22.14 -13.36 13.07
CA ASP A 30 -22.93 -12.47 13.94
C ASP A 30 -22.04 -11.48 14.68
N THR A 31 -21.00 -11.97 15.35
CA THR A 31 -20.19 -11.18 16.29
C THR A 31 -18.75 -10.94 15.84
N SER A 32 -18.34 -11.44 14.66
CA SER A 32 -16.93 -11.41 14.24
C SER A 32 -16.66 -10.36 13.15
N LEU A 33 -15.38 -10.06 12.93
CA LEU A 33 -14.90 -9.29 11.77
C LEU A 33 -13.88 -10.13 11.01
N ILE A 34 -13.80 -9.94 9.70
CA ILE A 34 -12.57 -10.22 8.94
C ILE A 34 -11.79 -8.91 8.85
N VAL A 35 -10.51 -8.96 9.18
CA VAL A 35 -9.59 -7.82 9.16
C VAL A 35 -8.40 -8.18 8.27
N ASP A 36 -8.12 -7.35 7.28
CA ASP A 36 -6.93 -7.45 6.45
C ASP A 36 -5.83 -6.58 7.06
N LEU A 37 -4.71 -7.22 7.38
CA LEU A 37 -3.56 -6.62 8.05
C LEU A 37 -2.37 -6.53 7.10
N LEU A 38 -1.62 -5.43 7.18
CA LEU A 38 -0.30 -5.33 6.57
C LEU A 38 0.77 -5.53 7.66
N THR A 39 1.69 -6.46 7.42
CA THR A 39 2.74 -6.85 8.37
C THR A 39 4.10 -6.93 7.68
N GLY A 40 5.18 -6.67 8.42
CA GLY A 40 6.53 -6.63 7.84
C GLY A 40 7.03 -8.00 7.41
N GLU A 41 6.85 -9.01 8.26
CA GLU A 41 7.42 -10.35 8.06
C GLU A 41 6.52 -11.30 7.25
N HIS A 42 5.20 -11.09 7.26
CA HIS A 42 4.24 -12.02 6.67
C HIS A 42 3.40 -11.37 5.56
N GLY A 43 3.77 -10.16 5.15
CA GLY A 43 3.05 -9.39 4.15
C GLY A 43 1.61 -9.09 4.55
N ARG A 44 0.69 -9.25 3.61
CA ARG A 44 -0.76 -9.11 3.87
C ARG A 44 -1.30 -10.37 4.54
N VAL A 45 -2.00 -10.20 5.66
CA VAL A 45 -2.61 -11.30 6.43
C VAL A 45 -4.08 -11.01 6.71
N SER A 46 -4.98 -11.90 6.30
CA SER A 46 -6.40 -11.83 6.66
C SER A 46 -6.68 -12.63 7.94
N VAL A 47 -7.30 -11.99 8.94
CA VAL A 47 -7.63 -12.61 10.22
C VAL A 47 -9.11 -12.48 10.58
N VAL A 48 -9.65 -13.49 11.25
CA VAL A 48 -10.96 -13.41 11.92
C VAL A 48 -10.76 -12.91 13.34
N ALA A 49 -11.29 -11.74 13.65
CA ALA A 49 -11.44 -11.22 15.00
C ALA A 49 -12.78 -11.71 15.59
N ARG A 50 -12.75 -12.85 16.29
CA ARG A 50 -13.94 -13.47 16.88
C ARG A 50 -14.49 -12.61 18.01
N GLY A 51 -15.81 -12.44 18.07
CA GLY A 51 -16.46 -11.65 19.11
C GLY A 51 -16.14 -10.15 19.06
N ALA A 52 -15.46 -9.64 18.03
CA ALA A 52 -15.09 -8.23 17.94
C ALA A 52 -16.29 -7.26 18.05
N ARG A 53 -17.48 -7.73 17.67
CA ARG A 53 -18.76 -7.01 17.72
C ARG A 53 -19.66 -7.45 18.89
N SER A 54 -19.17 -8.23 19.86
CA SER A 54 -19.95 -8.59 21.04
C SER A 54 -20.28 -7.36 21.90
N LYS A 55 -21.24 -7.50 22.82
CA LYS A 55 -21.62 -6.43 23.76
C LYS A 55 -20.35 -5.85 24.42
N GLY A 56 -20.18 -4.53 24.28
CA GLY A 56 -18.97 -3.80 24.70
C GLY A 56 -18.11 -3.27 23.56
N GLY A 57 -18.14 -3.85 22.35
CA GLY A 57 -17.68 -3.25 21.07
C GLY A 57 -16.25 -2.72 20.95
N ARG A 58 -15.43 -2.74 22.00
CA ARG A 58 -14.10 -2.10 22.05
C ARG A 58 -13.16 -2.64 20.98
N LEU A 59 -13.21 -3.95 20.69
CA LEU A 59 -12.33 -4.53 19.68
C LEU A 59 -12.69 -4.05 18.26
N ALA A 60 -13.97 -4.01 17.89
CA ALA A 60 -14.40 -3.47 16.59
C ALA A 60 -14.00 -2.00 16.39
N ALA A 61 -14.06 -1.17 17.45
CA ALA A 61 -13.61 0.21 17.41
C ALA A 61 -12.09 0.35 17.20
N ASN A 62 -11.30 -0.63 17.63
CA ASN A 62 -9.85 -0.64 17.42
C ASN A 62 -9.44 -1.31 16.08
N MET A 63 -10.37 -1.96 15.37
CA MET A 63 -10.12 -2.57 14.05
C MET A 63 -10.50 -1.63 12.91
N GLN A 64 -10.23 -0.34 13.06
CA GLN A 64 -10.44 0.66 12.00
C GLN A 64 -9.14 0.86 11.20
N PRO A 65 -9.23 1.21 9.90
CA PRO A 65 -8.08 1.57 9.08
C PRO A 65 -7.14 2.59 9.73
N PHE A 66 -5.88 2.60 9.29
CA PHE A 66 -4.82 3.54 9.75
C PHE A 66 -4.42 3.37 11.22
N ARG A 67 -4.69 2.19 11.78
CA ARG A 67 -4.22 1.81 13.10
C ARG A 67 -3.06 0.84 13.01
N LEU A 68 -1.94 1.21 13.64
CA LEU A 68 -0.87 0.29 14.01
C LEU A 68 -1.16 -0.31 15.38
N PHE A 69 -1.03 -1.61 15.49
CA PHE A 69 -1.16 -2.33 16.76
C PHE A 69 -0.31 -3.60 16.73
N LEU A 70 -0.22 -4.28 17.86
CA LEU A 70 0.43 -5.57 17.94
C LEU A 70 -0.61 -6.68 17.83
N ALA A 71 -0.36 -7.66 16.97
CA ALA A 71 -1.26 -8.76 16.71
C ALA A 71 -0.54 -10.11 16.75
N SER A 72 -1.22 -11.12 17.27
CA SER A 72 -0.87 -12.53 17.08
C SER A 72 -2.03 -13.24 16.41
N TRP A 73 -1.73 -14.24 15.58
CA TRP A 73 -2.74 -15.04 14.90
C TRP A 73 -2.29 -16.49 14.75
N ARG A 74 -3.26 -17.38 14.53
CA ARG A 74 -3.01 -18.80 14.28
C ARG A 74 -3.84 -19.32 13.11
N GLY A 75 -3.32 -20.34 12.43
CA GLY A 75 -4.01 -21.02 11.33
C GLY A 75 -3.11 -21.18 10.11
N LYS A 76 -3.27 -22.32 9.41
CA LYS A 76 -2.50 -22.67 8.22
C LYS A 76 -3.15 -22.22 6.91
N GLY A 77 -4.45 -21.90 6.91
CA GLY A 77 -5.15 -21.38 5.72
C GLY A 77 -4.94 -19.88 5.50
N GLU A 78 -5.52 -19.39 4.40
CA GLU A 78 -5.55 -17.97 4.01
C GLU A 78 -6.20 -17.09 5.07
N LEU A 79 -7.31 -17.56 5.64
CA LEU A 79 -8.02 -16.87 6.70
C LEU A 79 -7.60 -17.42 8.07
N LYS A 80 -6.83 -16.63 8.80
CA LYS A 80 -6.30 -16.99 10.12
C LYS A 80 -7.25 -16.54 11.23
N THR A 81 -7.03 -16.98 12.46
CA THR A 81 -7.77 -16.50 13.63
C THR A 81 -6.88 -15.58 14.45
N LEU A 82 -7.34 -14.35 14.70
CA LEU A 82 -6.67 -13.42 15.61
C LEU A 82 -6.74 -13.98 17.04
N THR A 83 -5.60 -14.06 17.72
CA THR A 83 -5.49 -14.66 19.07
C THR A 83 -5.23 -13.63 20.15
N ARG A 84 -4.33 -12.68 19.89
CA ARG A 84 -3.94 -11.64 20.84
C ARG A 84 -3.82 -10.30 20.14
N THR A 85 -4.13 -9.24 20.89
CA THR A 85 -4.01 -7.86 20.43
C THR A 85 -3.48 -6.99 21.55
N ASP A 86 -2.57 -6.09 21.23
CA ASP A 86 -2.17 -4.99 22.11
C ASP A 86 -2.16 -3.68 21.31
N PHE A 87 -2.63 -2.60 21.93
CA PHE A 87 -2.87 -1.32 21.28
C PHE A 87 -2.02 -0.22 21.94
N PRO A 88 -0.71 -0.20 21.66
CA PRO A 88 0.23 0.71 22.34
C PRO A 88 0.01 2.18 21.98
N ALA A 89 -0.69 2.46 20.86
CA ALA A 89 -0.91 3.81 20.35
C ALA A 89 -2.36 4.00 19.85
N PRO A 90 -2.85 5.25 19.82
CA PRO A 90 -4.10 5.61 19.15
C PRO A 90 -3.98 5.47 17.62
N PRO A 91 -5.10 5.39 16.89
CA PRO A 91 -5.08 5.37 15.43
C PRO A 91 -4.68 6.73 14.86
N ILE A 92 -4.01 6.73 13.69
CA ILE A 92 -3.68 7.97 12.97
C ILE A 92 -4.98 8.63 12.49
N GLN A 93 -5.15 9.91 12.83
CA GLN A 93 -6.32 10.67 12.42
C GLN A 93 -6.05 11.33 11.07
N ILE A 94 -6.79 10.90 10.05
CA ILE A 94 -6.72 11.45 8.69
C ILE A 94 -8.14 11.87 8.29
N SER A 95 -8.27 13.04 7.65
CA SER A 95 -9.58 13.61 7.29
C SER A 95 -9.60 14.19 5.88
N GLY A 96 -10.81 14.44 5.36
CA GLY A 96 -11.01 15.10 4.07
C GLY A 96 -10.38 14.35 2.89
N GLN A 97 -9.72 15.07 1.99
CA GLN A 97 -9.09 14.48 0.81
C GLN A 97 -7.94 13.52 1.17
N CYS A 98 -7.16 13.80 2.23
CA CYS A 98 -6.10 12.92 2.70
C CYS A 98 -6.66 11.55 3.15
N LEU A 99 -7.86 11.52 3.73
CA LEU A 99 -8.53 10.27 4.10
C LEU A 99 -8.81 9.43 2.86
N MET A 100 -9.26 10.07 1.77
CA MET A 100 -9.51 9.38 0.51
C MET A 100 -8.23 8.82 -0.12
N ILE A 101 -7.12 9.55 0.00
CA ILE A 101 -5.81 9.07 -0.46
C ILE A 101 -5.35 7.87 0.37
N GLY A 102 -5.48 7.92 1.70
CA GLY A 102 -5.19 6.77 2.56
C GLY A 102 -6.05 5.55 2.23
N MET A 103 -7.35 5.74 2.00
CA MET A 103 -8.26 4.66 1.61
C MET A 103 -7.93 4.08 0.23
N TYR A 104 -7.48 4.91 -0.71
CA TYR A 104 -6.96 4.47 -2.00
C TYR A 104 -5.74 3.56 -1.84
N VAL A 105 -4.77 3.95 -1.01
CA VAL A 105 -3.59 3.14 -0.74
C VAL A 105 -3.97 1.81 -0.09
N ASN A 106 -4.90 1.82 0.88
CA ASN A 106 -5.38 0.57 1.49
C ASN A 106 -6.03 -0.35 0.46
N GLU A 107 -6.85 0.19 -0.44
CA GLU A 107 -7.47 -0.58 -1.51
C GLU A 107 -6.43 -1.19 -2.46
N LEU A 108 -5.40 -0.43 -2.84
CA LEU A 108 -4.29 -0.96 -3.64
C LEU A 108 -3.61 -2.13 -2.94
N LEU A 109 -3.22 -1.96 -1.68
CA LEU A 109 -2.54 -3.00 -0.91
C LEU A 109 -3.41 -4.25 -0.76
N VAL A 110 -4.71 -4.08 -0.50
CA VAL A 110 -5.65 -5.21 -0.42
C VAL A 110 -5.82 -5.89 -1.77
N ARG A 111 -5.81 -5.18 -2.89
CA ARG A 111 -6.04 -5.79 -4.22
C ARG A 111 -4.79 -6.39 -4.84
N LEU A 112 -3.63 -5.78 -4.64
CA LEU A 112 -2.40 -6.11 -5.36
C LEU A 112 -1.48 -7.05 -4.57
N LEU A 113 -1.48 -7.01 -3.23
CA LEU A 113 -0.69 -7.93 -2.41
C LEU A 113 -1.42 -9.27 -2.25
N VAL A 114 -1.48 -10.05 -3.33
CA VAL A 114 -2.23 -11.31 -3.37
C VAL A 114 -1.50 -12.43 -2.63
N HIS A 115 -0.17 -12.46 -2.71
CA HIS A 115 0.66 -13.46 -2.03
C HIS A 115 0.72 -13.19 -0.53
N THR A 116 0.16 -14.12 0.25
CA THR A 116 0.28 -14.13 1.69
C THR A 116 1.66 -14.71 2.04
N HIS A 117 2.33 -14.16 3.06
CA HIS A 117 3.63 -14.62 3.60
C HIS A 117 4.92 -14.06 2.99
N ASP A 118 4.86 -13.16 2.00
CA ASP A 118 6.07 -12.48 1.53
C ASP A 118 6.45 -11.33 2.48
N PRO A 119 7.72 -11.24 2.92
CA PRO A 119 8.18 -10.11 3.72
C PRO A 119 8.06 -8.79 2.95
N LEU A 120 7.45 -7.79 3.56
CA LEU A 120 7.21 -6.46 2.98
C LEU A 120 7.70 -5.31 3.90
N PRO A 121 8.92 -5.35 4.46
CA PRO A 121 9.39 -4.35 5.43
C PRO A 121 9.44 -2.93 4.84
N HIS A 122 9.85 -2.79 3.58
CA HIS A 122 9.92 -1.50 2.90
C HIS A 122 8.53 -0.91 2.62
N ILE A 123 7.55 -1.75 2.24
CA ILE A 123 6.15 -1.32 2.06
C ILE A 123 5.55 -0.90 3.39
N VAL A 124 5.80 -1.64 4.48
CA VAL A 124 5.31 -1.27 5.82
C VAL A 124 5.89 0.08 6.28
N SER A 125 7.20 0.27 6.10
CA SER A 125 7.85 1.55 6.44
C SER A 125 7.29 2.70 5.59
N GLY A 126 7.22 2.52 4.27
CA GLY A 126 6.68 3.53 3.35
C GLY A 126 5.21 3.85 3.62
N TYR A 127 4.41 2.85 3.99
CA TYR A 127 3.00 3.02 4.35
C TYR A 127 2.87 3.88 5.61
N GLY A 128 3.62 3.58 6.68
CA GLY A 128 3.63 4.38 7.90
C GLY A 128 4.06 5.83 7.66
N GLN A 129 5.12 6.03 6.87
CA GLN A 129 5.59 7.37 6.49
C GLN A 129 4.52 8.16 5.72
N LEU A 130 3.86 7.52 4.75
CA LEU A 130 2.79 8.13 3.98
C LEU A 130 1.61 8.52 4.88
N LEU A 131 1.17 7.65 5.79
CA LEU A 131 0.09 7.98 6.73
C LEU A 131 0.43 9.17 7.63
N SER A 132 1.67 9.26 8.12
CA SER A 132 2.13 10.40 8.91
C SER A 132 2.12 11.70 8.11
N GLN A 133 2.54 11.66 6.83
CA GLN A 133 2.49 12.82 5.95
C GLN A 133 1.04 13.23 5.63
N LEU A 134 0.15 12.27 5.39
CA LEU A 134 -1.28 12.54 5.20
C LEU A 134 -1.94 13.19 6.41
N ALA A 135 -1.52 12.82 7.63
CA ALA A 135 -2.03 13.40 8.87
C ALA A 135 -1.50 14.82 9.11
N ALA A 136 -0.29 15.12 8.65
CA ALA A 136 0.36 16.42 8.83
C ALA A 136 0.12 17.41 7.68
N ALA A 137 -0.38 16.97 6.53
CA ALA A 137 -0.51 17.78 5.32
C ALA A 137 -1.41 19.01 5.53
N ASP A 138 -1.00 20.14 4.94
CA ASP A 138 -1.86 21.31 4.87
C ASP A 138 -3.03 21.04 3.92
N LYS A 139 -4.26 21.15 4.45
CA LYS A 139 -5.49 20.90 3.70
C LYS A 139 -5.66 21.85 2.50
N THR A 140 -4.94 22.98 2.48
CA THR A 140 -4.96 23.95 1.39
C THR A 140 -3.93 23.66 0.29
N ASN A 141 -2.94 22.79 0.53
CA ASN A 141 -1.83 22.53 -0.39
C ASN A 141 -1.52 21.04 -0.60
N ILE A 142 -2.56 20.21 -0.58
CA ILE A 142 -2.46 18.74 -0.69
C ILE A 142 -1.63 18.30 -1.91
N SER A 143 -1.77 18.96 -3.06
CA SER A 143 -1.01 18.61 -4.27
C SER A 143 0.50 18.68 -4.05
N ARG A 144 0.97 19.71 -3.34
CA ARG A 144 2.40 19.90 -3.05
C ARG A 144 2.89 18.93 -1.97
N ASP A 145 2.12 18.77 -0.91
CA ASP A 145 2.57 18.06 0.29
C ASP A 145 2.44 16.53 0.16
N VAL A 146 1.43 16.07 -0.59
CA VAL A 146 1.02 14.66 -0.60
C VAL A 146 1.32 13.95 -1.92
N GLU A 147 1.17 14.59 -3.08
CA GLU A 147 1.38 13.87 -4.35
C GLU A 147 2.78 13.25 -4.45
N PRO A 148 3.89 13.97 -4.15
CA PRO A 148 5.23 13.37 -4.19
C PRO A 148 5.35 12.10 -3.32
N ALA A 149 4.79 12.13 -2.12
CA ALA A 149 4.80 11.00 -1.20
C ALA A 149 3.99 9.81 -1.72
N LEU A 150 2.80 10.08 -2.24
CA LEU A 150 1.93 9.07 -2.82
C LEU A 150 2.57 8.43 -4.04
N ARG A 151 3.18 9.22 -4.92
CA ARG A 151 3.87 8.72 -6.13
C ARG A 151 5.07 7.84 -5.77
N ARG A 152 5.89 8.27 -4.80
CA ARG A 152 6.97 7.43 -4.27
C ARG A 152 6.44 6.10 -3.76
N PHE A 153 5.39 6.12 -2.95
CA PHE A 153 4.81 4.88 -2.41
C PHE A 153 4.30 3.95 -3.52
N GLU A 154 3.57 4.48 -4.51
CA GLU A 154 3.07 3.70 -5.64
C GLU A 154 4.20 3.08 -6.47
N LEU A 155 5.28 3.83 -6.74
CA LEU A 155 6.43 3.32 -7.48
C LEU A 155 7.14 2.19 -6.73
N HIS A 156 7.36 2.35 -5.42
CA HIS A 156 7.91 1.27 -4.58
C HIS A 156 6.98 0.05 -4.53
N LEU A 157 5.66 0.26 -4.50
CA LEU A 157 4.70 -0.85 -4.56
C LEU A 157 4.81 -1.60 -5.89
N LEU A 158 4.90 -0.89 -7.02
CA LEU A 158 5.08 -1.50 -8.34
C LEU A 158 6.39 -2.29 -8.40
N GLU A 159 7.49 -1.73 -7.90
CA GLU A 159 8.78 -2.41 -7.81
C GLU A 159 8.70 -3.70 -7.00
N GLN A 160 8.08 -3.66 -5.82
CA GLN A 160 7.89 -4.84 -4.97
C GLN A 160 7.01 -5.92 -5.60
N LEU A 161 6.09 -5.54 -6.50
CA LEU A 161 5.26 -6.48 -7.25
C LEU A 161 5.98 -7.06 -8.48
N GLY A 162 7.23 -6.64 -8.77
CA GLY A 162 7.97 -7.04 -9.97
C GLY A 162 7.63 -6.24 -11.22
N TYR A 163 6.93 -5.12 -11.07
CA TYR A 163 6.51 -4.20 -12.15
C TYR A 163 7.19 -2.83 -12.01
N GLY A 164 8.40 -2.81 -11.45
CA GLY A 164 9.20 -1.60 -11.33
C GLY A 164 9.40 -0.95 -12.70
N VAL A 165 9.27 0.37 -12.74
CA VAL A 165 9.53 1.16 -13.96
C VAL A 165 10.93 1.73 -13.86
N SER A 166 11.80 1.41 -14.81
CA SER A 166 13.09 2.08 -14.93
C SER A 166 12.89 3.47 -15.53
N PHE A 167 13.44 4.47 -14.85
CA PHE A 167 13.45 5.87 -15.30
C PHE A 167 14.82 6.27 -15.88
N ASP A 168 15.83 5.42 -15.76
CA ASP A 168 17.21 5.66 -16.18
C ASP A 168 17.62 4.87 -17.43
N THR A 169 16.73 4.00 -17.94
CA THR A 169 17.00 3.09 -19.05
C THR A 169 15.84 3.13 -20.06
N ASP A 170 16.18 3.16 -21.35
CA ASP A 170 15.22 3.07 -22.45
C ASP A 170 14.65 1.64 -22.53
N GLY A 171 13.33 1.52 -22.50
CA GLY A 171 12.62 0.26 -22.48
C GLY A 171 12.69 -0.54 -23.77
N SER A 172 13.03 0.08 -24.90
CA SER A 172 13.16 -0.60 -26.19
C SER A 172 14.59 -1.00 -26.50
N SER A 173 15.56 -0.10 -26.27
CA SER A 173 16.97 -0.35 -26.61
C SER A 173 17.78 -0.91 -25.45
N GLY A 174 17.36 -0.68 -24.20
CA GLY A 174 18.13 -0.98 -23.00
C GLY A 174 19.27 0.02 -22.73
N GLU A 175 19.38 1.07 -23.53
CA GLU A 175 20.39 2.12 -23.38
C GLU A 175 20.04 3.10 -22.26
N LYS A 176 21.03 3.81 -21.73
CA LYS A 176 20.77 4.82 -20.70
C LYS A 176 19.93 5.99 -21.23
N VAL A 177 19.03 6.48 -20.38
CA VAL A 177 18.27 7.70 -20.62
C VAL A 177 19.22 8.89 -20.74
N LEU A 178 19.10 9.62 -21.84
CA LEU A 178 19.89 10.81 -22.12
C LEU A 178 19.14 12.07 -21.65
N PRO A 179 19.77 12.95 -20.84
CA PRO A 179 19.11 14.14 -20.30
C PRO A 179 18.48 15.06 -21.36
N SER A 180 19.09 15.12 -22.56
CA SER A 180 18.68 15.96 -23.68
C SER A 180 17.60 15.34 -24.57
N SER A 181 17.31 14.05 -24.42
CA SER A 181 16.32 13.33 -25.23
C SER A 181 14.93 13.40 -24.60
N ARG A 182 13.90 13.05 -25.38
CA ARG A 182 12.51 12.94 -24.93
C ARG A 182 12.05 11.50 -24.99
N TYR A 183 11.16 11.14 -24.07
CA TYR A 183 10.71 9.77 -23.86
C TYR A 183 9.20 9.71 -23.68
N ARG A 184 8.56 8.67 -24.23
CA ARG A 184 7.16 8.35 -23.97
C ARG A 184 7.10 7.13 -23.07
N PHE A 185 6.20 7.15 -22.09
CA PHE A 185 5.90 5.95 -21.31
C PHE A 185 4.99 5.01 -22.11
N GLN A 186 5.37 3.74 -22.19
CA GLN A 186 4.56 2.66 -22.75
C GLN A 186 4.42 1.56 -21.69
N ALA A 187 3.18 1.21 -21.32
CA ALA A 187 2.93 0.14 -20.37
C ALA A 187 3.53 -1.19 -20.89
N GLY A 188 4.17 -1.95 -20.01
CA GLY A 188 4.87 -3.20 -20.35
C GLY A 188 6.29 -3.02 -20.91
N THR A 189 6.57 -1.91 -21.61
CA THR A 189 7.90 -1.63 -22.19
C THR A 189 8.73 -0.67 -21.34
N GLY A 190 8.12 0.34 -20.74
CA GLY A 190 8.81 1.42 -20.00
C GLY A 190 8.92 2.70 -20.83
N PHE A 191 9.96 3.51 -20.58
CA PHE A 191 10.19 4.75 -21.31
C PHE A 191 10.92 4.49 -22.62
N VAL A 192 10.35 4.87 -23.75
CA VAL A 192 10.98 4.71 -25.07
C VAL A 192 11.27 6.08 -25.66
N VAL A 193 12.47 6.26 -26.19
CA VAL A 193 12.91 7.49 -26.84
C VAL A 193 11.93 7.87 -27.96
N THR A 194 11.61 9.16 -28.03
CA THR A 194 10.71 9.70 -29.06
C THR A 194 11.27 11.00 -29.61
N GLY A 195 11.09 11.19 -30.92
CA GLY A 195 11.32 12.48 -31.59
C GLY A 195 10.17 13.46 -31.39
N GLU A 196 9.08 13.06 -30.74
CA GLU A 196 7.88 13.87 -30.61
C GLU A 196 8.02 14.95 -29.51
N PRO A 197 7.48 16.17 -29.73
CA PRO A 197 7.55 17.24 -28.74
C PRO A 197 6.84 16.91 -27.42
N GLU A 198 5.85 16.02 -27.40
CA GLU A 198 5.02 15.75 -26.23
C GLU A 198 5.63 14.76 -25.22
N GLY A 199 6.81 14.20 -25.50
CA GLY A 199 7.50 13.28 -24.57
C GLY A 199 8.00 13.95 -23.27
N TYR A 200 8.33 13.16 -22.26
CA TYR A 200 8.99 13.63 -21.03
C TYR A 200 10.49 13.83 -21.29
N SER A 201 11.10 14.87 -20.71
CA SER A 201 12.55 15.05 -20.84
C SER A 201 13.30 13.98 -20.05
N GLY A 202 14.39 13.45 -20.61
CA GLY A 202 15.25 12.51 -19.90
C GLY A 202 15.80 13.08 -18.59
N SER A 203 16.05 14.40 -18.56
CA SER A 203 16.44 15.10 -17.33
C SER A 203 15.40 14.96 -16.20
N ALA A 204 14.09 14.99 -16.52
CA ALA A 204 13.03 14.81 -15.54
C ALA A 204 12.95 13.36 -15.07
N LEU A 205 13.12 12.40 -15.98
CA LEU A 205 13.13 10.98 -15.64
C LEU A 205 14.28 10.64 -14.68
N LEU A 206 15.50 11.08 -14.98
CA LEU A 206 16.67 10.87 -14.12
C LEU A 206 16.52 11.53 -12.73
N ARG A 207 15.79 12.65 -12.64
CA ARG A 207 15.47 13.27 -11.35
C ARG A 207 14.46 12.44 -10.55
N ILE A 208 13.45 11.88 -11.22
CA ILE A 208 12.49 10.95 -10.59
C ILE A 208 13.21 9.70 -10.09
N ASP A 209 14.11 9.15 -10.89
CA ASP A 209 14.97 8.00 -10.54
C ASP A 209 15.80 8.29 -9.28
N ALA A 210 16.38 9.49 -9.19
CA ALA A 210 17.12 9.97 -8.03
C ALA A 210 16.25 10.28 -6.79
N GLY A 211 14.93 10.09 -6.88
CA GLY A 211 14.00 10.36 -5.78
C GLY A 211 13.64 11.84 -5.58
N ASP A 212 13.97 12.70 -6.53
CA ASP A 212 13.69 14.14 -6.50
C ASP A 212 12.31 14.40 -7.14
N TYR A 213 11.32 14.68 -6.30
CA TYR A 213 9.94 14.95 -6.72
C TYR A 213 9.56 16.39 -6.38
N ASP A 214 9.28 17.19 -7.41
CA ASP A 214 8.45 18.39 -7.30
C ASP A 214 7.07 18.13 -7.93
N GLU A 215 6.26 19.19 -8.05
CA GLU A 215 4.91 19.09 -8.61
C GLU A 215 4.90 18.56 -10.06
N ASP A 216 5.82 19.03 -10.90
CA ASP A 216 5.88 18.63 -12.31
C ASP A 216 6.35 17.17 -12.45
N ARG A 217 7.36 16.77 -11.69
CA ARG A 217 7.85 15.38 -11.67
C ARG A 217 6.81 14.43 -11.07
N ALA A 218 6.03 14.87 -10.09
CA ALA A 218 4.91 14.10 -9.55
C ALA A 218 3.82 13.84 -10.61
N ARG A 219 3.60 14.75 -11.56
CA ARG A 219 2.66 14.54 -12.69
C ARG A 219 3.13 13.43 -13.63
N VAL A 220 4.44 13.38 -13.94
CA VAL A 220 5.03 12.30 -14.75
C VAL A 220 4.86 10.96 -14.04
N ALA A 221 5.28 10.88 -12.77
CA ALA A 221 5.12 9.68 -11.96
C ALA A 221 3.66 9.25 -11.84
N ARG A 222 2.71 10.20 -11.75
CA ARG A 222 1.26 9.92 -11.70
C ARG A 222 0.76 9.25 -12.97
N HIS A 223 1.22 9.73 -14.13
CA HIS A 223 0.83 9.13 -15.40
C HIS A 223 1.31 7.68 -15.49
N VAL A 224 2.58 7.45 -15.14
CA VAL A 224 3.22 6.13 -15.10
C VAL A 224 2.51 5.20 -14.12
N THR A 225 2.40 5.59 -12.85
CA THR A 225 1.83 4.73 -11.81
C THR A 225 0.38 4.41 -12.11
N ARG A 226 -0.39 5.37 -12.63
CA ARG A 226 -1.78 5.11 -13.01
C ARG A 226 -1.89 4.09 -14.13
N ALA A 227 -1.11 4.24 -15.20
CA ALA A 227 -1.13 3.30 -16.32
C ALA A 227 -0.72 1.89 -15.88
N ALA A 228 0.36 1.76 -15.11
CA ALA A 228 0.83 0.47 -14.59
C ALA A 228 -0.17 -0.17 -13.61
N ILE A 229 -0.72 0.61 -12.66
CA ILE A 229 -1.73 0.11 -11.71
C ILE A 229 -3.02 -0.30 -12.43
N ASP A 230 -3.47 0.46 -13.44
CA ASP A 230 -4.70 0.15 -14.17
C ASP A 230 -4.56 -1.17 -14.95
N ASP A 231 -3.38 -1.44 -15.52
CA ASP A 231 -3.04 -2.72 -16.15
C ASP A 231 -3.06 -3.88 -15.15
N LEU A 232 -2.39 -3.71 -13.99
CA LEU A 232 -2.37 -4.72 -12.91
C LEU A 232 -3.76 -5.03 -12.34
N LEU A 233 -4.67 -4.06 -12.34
CA LEU A 233 -6.04 -4.25 -11.87
C LEU A 233 -6.93 -4.96 -12.90
N GLY A 234 -6.46 -5.18 -14.14
CA GLY A 234 -7.20 -5.88 -15.19
C GLY A 234 -8.57 -5.26 -15.46
N GLY A 235 -8.64 -3.92 -15.48
CA GLY A 235 -9.87 -3.18 -15.73
C GLY A 235 -10.86 -3.10 -14.55
N LYS A 236 -10.55 -3.69 -13.39
CA LYS A 236 -11.40 -3.58 -12.20
C LYS A 236 -11.27 -2.19 -11.57
N PRO A 237 -12.33 -1.36 -11.54
CA PRO A 237 -12.22 -0.01 -11.02
C PRO A 237 -11.94 0.01 -9.52
N LEU A 238 -11.20 1.02 -9.08
CA LEU A 238 -10.98 1.31 -7.66
C LEU A 238 -12.16 2.11 -7.10
N VAL A 239 -12.73 1.61 -6.00
CA VAL A 239 -13.86 2.23 -5.30
C VAL A 239 -13.42 3.57 -4.70
N SER A 240 -12.22 3.63 -4.14
CA SER A 240 -11.63 4.85 -3.58
C SER A 240 -11.56 6.00 -4.61
N ARG A 241 -11.20 5.70 -5.87
CA ARG A 241 -11.17 6.68 -6.96
C ARG A 241 -12.57 7.17 -7.34
N GLN A 242 -13.58 6.29 -7.32
CA GLN A 242 -14.97 6.67 -7.55
C GLN A 242 -15.49 7.59 -6.44
N MET A 243 -15.26 7.22 -5.18
CA MET A 243 -15.63 8.03 -4.01
C MET A 243 -14.98 9.42 -4.05
N TYR A 244 -13.68 9.50 -4.38
CA TYR A 244 -12.97 10.77 -4.49
C TYR A 244 -13.56 11.67 -5.59
N ARG A 245 -13.89 11.11 -6.76
CA ARG A 245 -14.55 11.85 -7.84
C ARG A 245 -15.92 12.37 -7.44
N SER A 246 -16.73 11.54 -6.78
CA SER A 246 -18.04 11.95 -6.28
C SER A 246 -17.92 13.10 -5.29
N LEU A 247 -16.97 13.05 -4.37
CA LEU A 247 -16.75 14.14 -3.39
C LEU A 247 -16.38 15.47 -4.07
N ILE A 248 -15.48 15.45 -5.06
CA ILE A 248 -15.12 16.66 -5.79
C ILE A 248 -16.32 17.21 -6.57
N ALA A 249 -17.09 16.34 -7.23
CA ALA A 249 -18.25 16.75 -8.02
C ALA A 249 -19.37 17.39 -7.18
N HIS A 250 -19.48 17.08 -5.89
CA HIS A 250 -20.45 17.71 -4.98
C HIS A 250 -19.87 18.94 -4.24
N SER A 251 -18.57 19.20 -4.37
CA SER A 251 -17.88 20.34 -3.74
C SER A 251 -17.60 21.48 -4.71
N ALA A 252 -17.95 21.32 -5.99
CA ALA A 252 -17.83 22.30 -7.07
C ALA A 252 -19.23 22.79 -7.47
#